data_AF-A0A8J7N2D5-F1
#
_entry.id   AF-A0A8J7N2D5-F1
#
_cell.length_a   1.000
_cell.length_b   1.000
_cell.length_c   1.000
_cell.angle_alpha   90.00
_cell.angle_beta   90.00
_cell.angle_gamma   90.00
#
_symmetry.space_group_name_H-M   'P 1'
#
loop_
_entity.id
_entity.type
_entity.pdbx_description
1 polymer ?
#
loop_
_entity_poly.entity_id
_entity_poly.type
_entity_poly.pdbx_seq_one_letter_code
_entity_poly.pdbx_strand_id
1 'polypeptide(L)'
;MNNLIVRALTGAVFVAVLVGGTLFSPMTFTLLFAVVTGLTTWEFSHNVNSYAGASVNKLINTVAAVYLFVAFGGFCADLVPSRAFIPYLVSIIYMLVSELYLQKADPLKNWAYAFASQIYVALAFSLLNV
;
A
#
# COMPACT_ATOMS: atom_id res chain seq x y z
N MET A 1 14.67 -15.81 -29.34
CA MET A 1 15.17 -16.53 -28.16
C MET A 1 15.58 -15.58 -27.01
N ASN A 2 16.09 -14.37 -27.27
CA ASN A 2 16.44 -13.40 -26.21
C ASN A 2 15.30 -13.05 -25.25
N ASN A 3 14.06 -12.86 -25.73
CA ASN A 3 12.94 -12.48 -24.85
C ASN A 3 12.55 -13.59 -23.86
N LEU A 4 12.78 -14.85 -24.22
CA LEU A 4 12.43 -16.00 -23.37
C LEU A 4 13.44 -16.13 -22.21
N ILE A 5 14.73 -15.94 -22.50
CA ILE A 5 15.80 -15.93 -21.50
C ILE A 5 15.65 -14.74 -20.55
N VAL A 6 15.39 -13.54 -21.07
CA VAL A 6 15.18 -12.35 -20.23
C VAL A 6 13.98 -12.52 -19.29
N ARG A 7 12.86 -13.04 -19.79
CA ARG A 7 11.67 -13.29 -18.97
C ARG A 7 11.91 -14.37 -17.90
N ALA A 8 12.67 -15.41 -18.22
CA ALA A 8 13.04 -16.44 -17.26
C ALA A 8 13.97 -15.86 -16.17
N LEU A 9 14.94 -15.04 -16.55
CA LEU A 9 15.88 -14.41 -15.63
C LEU A 9 15.17 -13.44 -14.68
N THR A 10 14.31 -12.55 -15.19
CA THR A 10 13.57 -11.60 -14.35
C THR A 10 12.61 -12.31 -13.40
N GLY A 11 11.96 -13.40 -13.86
CA GLY A 11 11.15 -14.25 -13.00
C GLY A 11 11.96 -14.94 -11.90
N ALA A 12 13.13 -15.49 -12.22
CA ALA A 12 14.01 -16.14 -11.24
C ALA A 12 14.51 -15.14 -10.18
N VAL A 13 14.93 -13.93 -10.60
CA VAL A 13 15.35 -12.86 -9.69
C VAL A 13 14.19 -12.43 -8.79
N PHE A 14 12.99 -12.27 -9.34
CA PHE A 14 11.81 -11.92 -8.55
C PHE A 14 11.52 -12.96 -7.45
N VAL A 15 11.51 -14.25 -7.81
CA VAL A 15 11.30 -15.34 -6.84
C VAL A 15 12.42 -15.36 -5.79
N ALA A 16 13.68 -15.20 -6.19
CA ALA A 16 14.81 -15.18 -5.27
C ALA A 16 14.72 -14.02 -4.26
N VAL A 17 14.31 -12.82 -4.70
CA VAL A 17 14.12 -11.66 -3.81
C VAL A 17 12.94 -11.89 -2.86
N LEU A 18 11.84 -12.46 -3.35
CA LEU A 18 10.64 -12.69 -2.54
C LEU A 18 10.89 -13.76 -1.47
N VAL A 19 11.47 -14.90 -1.87
CA VAL A 19 11.84 -16.00 -0.94
C VAL A 19 12.98 -15.59 -0.02
N GLY A 20 13.96 -14.86 -0.51
CA GLY A 20 15.05 -14.34 0.30
C GLY A 20 14.56 -13.36 1.35
N GLY A 21 13.68 -12.42 0.98
CA GLY A 21 13.11 -11.43 1.89
C GLY A 21 12.22 -12.02 2.97
N THR A 22 11.50 -13.13 2.67
CA THR A 22 10.64 -13.82 3.63
C THR A 22 11.42 -14.70 4.61
N LEU A 23 12.49 -15.38 4.17
CA LEU A 23 13.21 -16.34 5.00
C LEU A 23 14.29 -15.71 5.90
N PHE A 24 14.83 -14.54 5.55
CA PHE A 24 15.99 -13.99 6.25
C PHE A 24 15.67 -13.45 7.65
N SER A 25 14.61 -12.66 7.77
CA SER A 25 14.22 -11.99 9.01
C SER A 25 12.80 -11.42 8.91
N PRO A 26 12.05 -11.35 10.01
CA PRO A 26 10.79 -10.61 10.07
C PRO A 26 10.94 -9.15 9.60
N MET A 27 12.07 -8.49 9.91
CA MET A 27 12.31 -7.10 9.47
C MET A 27 12.53 -6.99 7.96
N THR A 28 13.22 -7.95 7.32
CA THR A 28 13.41 -7.91 5.86
C THR A 28 12.11 -8.19 5.13
N PHE A 29 11.26 -9.05 5.68
CA PHE A 29 9.92 -9.30 5.19
C PHE A 29 9.07 -8.02 5.24
N THR A 30 9.01 -7.36 6.40
CA THR A 30 8.25 -6.12 6.56
C THR A 30 8.77 -5.03 5.63
N LEU A 31 10.09 -4.89 5.47
CA LEU A 31 10.65 -3.86 4.59
C LEU A 31 10.30 -4.12 3.11
N LEU A 32 10.43 -5.36 2.64
CA LEU A 32 10.10 -5.73 1.27
C LEU A 32 8.62 -5.49 0.98
N PHE A 33 7.73 -6.01 1.82
CA PHE A 33 6.30 -5.89 1.59
C PHE A 33 5.76 -4.48 1.88
N ALA A 34 6.44 -3.66 2.68
CA ALA A 34 6.15 -2.23 2.79
C ALA A 34 6.39 -1.51 1.45
N VAL A 35 7.52 -1.81 0.78
CA VAL A 35 7.82 -1.26 -0.55
C VAL A 35 6.79 -1.73 -1.59
N VAL A 36 6.47 -3.04 -1.59
CA VAL A 36 5.44 -3.59 -2.49
C VAL A 36 4.09 -2.92 -2.25
N THR A 37 3.65 -2.80 -1.00
CA THR A 37 2.38 -2.14 -0.63
C THR A 37 2.35 -0.68 -1.13
N GLY A 38 3.46 0.05 -0.95
CA GLY A 38 3.57 1.43 -1.41
C GLY A 38 3.49 1.57 -2.93
N LEU A 39 4.27 0.76 -3.66
CA LEU A 39 4.28 0.76 -5.12
C LEU A 39 2.92 0.33 -5.70
N THR A 40 2.30 -0.73 -5.17
CA THR A 40 0.99 -1.20 -5.64
C THR A 40 -0.10 -0.17 -5.37
N THR A 41 -0.08 0.51 -4.22
CA THR A 41 -1.05 1.57 -3.91
C THR A 41 -0.84 2.80 -4.79
N TRP A 42 0.41 3.13 -5.11
CA TRP A 42 0.75 4.22 -6.02
C TRP A 42 0.24 3.94 -7.44
N GLU A 43 0.52 2.76 -7.97
CA GLU A 43 0.04 2.30 -9.28
C GLU A 43 -1.50 2.27 -9.34
N PHE A 44 -2.15 1.76 -8.30
CA PHE A 44 -3.61 1.79 -8.20
C PHE A 44 -4.14 3.23 -8.30
N SER A 45 -3.57 4.14 -7.51
CA SER A 45 -3.99 5.55 -7.48
C SER A 45 -3.72 6.25 -8.82
N HIS A 46 -2.62 5.91 -9.49
CA HIS A 46 -2.31 6.43 -10.82
C HIS A 46 -3.33 5.93 -11.86
N ASN A 47 -3.63 4.64 -11.86
CA ASN A 47 -4.56 4.02 -12.79
C ASN A 47 -5.98 4.61 -12.67
N VAL A 48 -6.48 4.75 -11.44
CA VAL A 48 -7.79 5.37 -11.19
C VAL A 48 -7.79 6.83 -11.65
N ASN A 49 -6.72 7.58 -11.42
CA ASN A 49 -6.65 8.98 -11.86
C ASN A 49 -6.61 9.11 -13.39
N SER A 50 -5.95 8.18 -14.09
CA SER A 50 -5.82 8.21 -15.55
C SER A 50 -7.06 7.72 -16.29
N TYR A 51 -7.77 6.71 -15.76
CA TYR A 51 -8.84 6.02 -16.50
C TYR A 51 -10.23 6.16 -15.88
N ALA A 52 -10.36 6.44 -14.58
CA ALA A 52 -11.66 6.53 -13.90
C ALA A 52 -12.14 7.97 -13.65
N GLY A 53 -11.40 8.96 -14.19
CA GLY A 53 -11.71 10.39 -14.00
C GLY A 53 -11.74 10.80 -12.53
N ALA A 54 -10.97 10.13 -11.68
CA ALA A 54 -10.77 10.50 -10.29
C ALA A 54 -9.50 11.36 -10.16
N SER A 55 -9.33 11.98 -9.00
CA SER A 55 -8.16 12.83 -8.70
C SER A 55 -7.69 12.58 -7.27
N VAL A 56 -7.40 11.32 -6.95
CA VAL A 56 -6.89 10.89 -5.65
C VAL A 56 -5.51 11.48 -5.40
N ASN A 57 -5.27 11.95 -4.17
CA ASN A 57 -3.93 12.35 -3.74
C ASN A 57 -3.04 11.11 -3.53
N LYS A 58 -2.26 10.76 -4.57
CA LYS A 58 -1.39 9.58 -4.61
C LYS A 58 -0.43 9.50 -3.43
N LEU A 59 0.20 10.61 -3.04
CA LEU A 59 1.20 10.61 -1.96
C LEU A 59 0.57 10.28 -0.61
N ILE A 60 -0.49 10.98 -0.23
CA ILE A 60 -1.14 10.78 1.07
C ILE A 60 -1.71 9.36 1.15
N ASN A 61 -2.31 8.88 0.05
CA ASN A 61 -2.86 7.53 -0.02
C ASN A 61 -1.78 6.46 0.18
N THR A 62 -0.67 6.59 -0.55
CA THR A 62 0.46 5.64 -0.47
C THR A 62 1.12 5.67 0.89
N VAL A 63 1.32 6.84 1.50
CA VAL A 63 1.89 6.96 2.85
C VAL A 63 0.98 6.31 3.88
N ALA A 64 -0.33 6.53 3.83
CA ALA A 64 -1.30 5.89 4.72
C ALA A 64 -1.29 4.35 4.57
N ALA A 65 -1.18 3.85 3.33
CA ALA A 65 -1.11 2.42 3.06
C ALA A 65 0.16 1.76 3.61
N VAL A 66 1.32 2.39 3.39
CA VAL A 66 2.60 1.91 3.93
C VAL A 66 2.59 1.97 5.45
N TYR A 67 2.04 3.04 6.03
CA TYR A 67 1.91 3.17 7.48
C TYR A 67 1.07 2.06 8.09
N LEU A 68 -0.08 1.71 7.48
CA LEU A 68 -0.91 0.59 7.93
C LEU A 68 -0.11 -0.72 7.96
N PHE A 69 0.61 -1.01 6.87
CA PHE A 69 1.41 -2.22 6.75
C PHE A 69 2.50 -2.31 7.82
N VAL A 70 3.24 -1.21 8.04
CA VAL A 70 4.29 -1.14 9.08
C VAL A 70 3.69 -1.22 10.48
N ALA A 71 2.52 -0.62 10.72
CA ALA A 71 1.82 -0.72 12.00
C ALA A 71 1.40 -2.16 12.32
N PHE A 72 0.90 -2.91 11.33
CA PHE A 72 0.62 -4.34 11.50
C PHE A 72 1.90 -5.15 11.76
N GLY A 73 2.98 -4.91 11.01
CA GLY A 73 4.26 -5.59 11.25
C GLY A 73 4.82 -5.32 12.65
N GLY A 74 4.77 -4.06 13.12
CA GLY A 74 5.22 -3.68 14.46
C GLY A 74 4.33 -4.22 15.58
N PHE A 75 3.02 -4.30 15.35
CA PHE A 75 2.06 -4.87 16.31
C PHE A 75 2.22 -6.38 16.44
N CYS A 76 2.36 -7.11 15.33
CA CYS A 76 2.53 -8.57 15.34
C CYS A 76 3.91 -8.99 15.86
N ALA A 77 4.90 -8.11 15.79
CA ALA A 77 6.23 -8.33 16.37
C ALA A 77 6.35 -7.90 17.86
N ASP A 78 5.24 -7.53 18.51
CA ASP A 78 5.21 -6.99 19.89
C ASP A 78 6.12 -5.75 20.12
N LEU A 79 6.49 -5.04 19.04
CA LEU A 79 7.33 -3.84 19.12
C LEU A 79 6.53 -2.58 19.44
N VAL A 80 5.24 -2.56 19.07
CA VAL A 80 4.41 -1.37 19.12
C VAL A 80 3.02 -1.70 19.66
N PRO A 81 2.47 -0.92 20.62
CA PRO A 81 1.11 -1.15 21.12
C PRO A 81 0.06 -0.81 20.06
N SER A 82 -1.17 -1.29 20.26
CA SER A 82 -2.34 -1.02 19.39
C SER A 82 -2.65 0.47 19.18
N ARG A 83 -2.09 1.36 20.00
CA ARG A 83 -2.19 2.82 19.84
C ARG A 83 -1.55 3.32 18.53
N ALA A 84 -0.66 2.55 17.90
CA ALA A 84 -0.10 2.89 16.59
C ALA A 84 -1.10 2.86 15.44
N PHE A 85 -2.31 2.30 15.63
CA PHE A 85 -3.37 2.41 14.62
C PHE A 85 -4.12 3.75 14.68
N ILE A 86 -3.95 4.55 15.74
CA ILE A 86 -4.64 5.83 15.88
C ILE A 86 -4.28 6.80 14.73
N PRO A 87 -2.99 7.03 14.40
CA PRO A 87 -2.64 7.90 13.28
C PRO A 87 -3.18 7.41 11.94
N TYR A 88 -3.31 6.09 11.76
CA TYR A 88 -3.94 5.53 10.56
C TYR A 88 -5.43 5.89 10.48
N LEU A 89 -6.19 5.69 11.56
CA LEU A 89 -7.60 6.08 11.61
C LEU A 89 -7.79 7.58 11.35
N VAL A 90 -6.93 8.41 11.93
CA VAL A 90 -6.90 9.86 11.67
C VAL A 90 -6.62 10.13 10.19
N SER A 91 -5.71 9.40 9.54
CA SER A 91 -5.40 9.56 8.12
C SER A 91 -6.59 9.24 7.21
N ILE A 92 -7.39 8.21 7.53
CA ILE A 92 -8.61 7.87 6.77
C ILE A 92 -9.66 8.97 6.91
N ILE A 93 -9.88 9.47 8.12
CA ILE A 93 -10.83 10.56 8.38
C ILE A 93 -10.34 11.84 7.68
N TYR A 94 -9.06 12.16 7.80
CA TYR A 94 -8.45 13.30 7.12
C TYR A 94 -8.64 13.21 5.61
N MET A 95 -8.47 12.03 5.01
CA MET A 95 -8.63 11.86 3.57
C MET A 95 -10.08 12.13 3.13
N LEU A 96 -11.07 11.64 3.90
CA LEU A 96 -12.48 11.94 3.68
C LEU A 96 -12.78 13.44 3.75
N VAL A 97 -12.34 14.08 4.83
CA VAL A 97 -12.55 15.52 5.06
C VAL A 97 -11.86 16.32 3.95
N SER A 98 -10.59 16.05 3.66
CA SER A 98 -9.83 16.79 2.65
C SER A 98 -10.50 16.74 1.27
N GLU A 99 -11.00 15.58 0.83
CA GLU A 99 -11.69 15.47 -0.46
C GLU A 99 -13.00 16.27 -0.47
N LEU A 100 -13.73 16.33 0.65
CA LEU A 100 -14.97 17.13 0.77
C LEU A 100 -14.69 18.64 0.68
N TYR A 101 -13.58 19.11 1.24
CA TYR A 101 -13.20 20.53 1.24
C TYR A 101 -12.46 20.96 -0.04
N LEU A 102 -11.86 20.02 -0.78
CA LEU A 102 -11.10 20.29 -2.00
C LEU A 102 -11.97 20.70 -3.22
N GLN A 103 -13.30 20.76 -3.07
CA GLN A 103 -14.28 21.18 -4.10
C GLN A 103 -14.02 20.57 -5.50
N LYS A 104 -13.58 19.31 -5.54
CA LYS A 104 -13.37 18.60 -6.80
C LYS A 104 -14.71 18.24 -7.44
N ALA A 105 -14.70 17.91 -8.73
CA ALA A 105 -15.91 17.57 -9.47
C ALA A 105 -16.73 16.44 -8.78
N ASP A 106 -16.06 15.38 -8.33
CA ASP A 106 -16.69 14.26 -7.61
C ASP A 106 -15.86 13.85 -6.37
N PRO A 107 -16.02 14.53 -5.22
CA PRO A 107 -15.18 14.31 -4.04
C PRO A 107 -15.44 12.93 -3.40
N LEU A 108 -16.70 12.48 -3.40
CA LEU A 108 -17.08 11.16 -2.87
C LEU A 108 -16.47 10.02 -3.71
N LYS A 109 -16.40 10.20 -5.03
CA LYS A 109 -15.80 9.23 -5.96
C LYS A 109 -14.31 9.07 -5.69
N ASN A 110 -13.60 10.19 -5.53
CA ASN A 110 -12.17 10.18 -5.19
C ASN A 110 -11.92 9.50 -3.86
N TRP A 111 -12.71 9.84 -2.84
CA TRP A 111 -12.60 9.21 -1.54
C TRP A 111 -12.87 7.71 -1.63
N ALA A 112 -13.90 7.28 -2.36
CA ALA A 112 -14.23 5.87 -2.53
C ALA A 112 -13.08 5.09 -3.18
N TYR A 113 -12.40 5.65 -4.19
CA TYR A 113 -11.24 5.00 -4.79
C TYR A 113 -10.01 4.99 -3.87
N ALA A 114 -9.76 6.08 -3.14
CA ALA A 114 -8.71 6.11 -2.13
C ALA A 114 -8.95 5.03 -1.07
N PHE A 115 -10.16 4.97 -0.53
CA PHE A 115 -10.58 3.98 0.47
C PHE A 115 -10.54 2.55 -0.08
N ALA A 116 -10.94 2.34 -1.33
CA ALA A 116 -10.85 1.04 -1.99
C ALA A 116 -9.39 0.54 -2.04
N SER A 117 -8.43 1.42 -2.33
CA SER A 117 -7.01 1.03 -2.31
C SER A 117 -6.51 0.65 -0.91
N GLN A 118 -7.05 1.29 0.14
CA GLN A 118 -6.70 0.96 1.52
C GLN A 118 -7.22 -0.41 1.93
N ILE A 119 -8.46 -0.76 1.56
CA ILE A 119 -9.03 -2.08 1.84
C ILE A 119 -8.38 -3.16 0.97
N TYR A 120 -8.33 -2.93 -0.34
CA TYR A 120 -7.94 -3.96 -1.31
C TYR A 120 -6.43 -4.22 -1.33
N VAL A 121 -5.61 -3.19 -1.17
CA VAL A 121 -4.14 -3.32 -1.25
C VAL A 121 -3.55 -3.29 0.16
N ALA A 122 -3.73 -2.18 0.88
CA ALA A 122 -3.00 -1.96 2.12
C ALA A 122 -3.39 -2.99 3.19
N LEU A 123 -4.68 -3.17 3.45
CA LEU A 123 -5.17 -4.10 4.47
C LEU A 123 -4.90 -5.56 4.07
N ALA A 124 -5.14 -5.92 2.80
CA ALA A 124 -4.84 -7.26 2.31
C ALA A 124 -3.35 -7.64 2.48
N PHE A 125 -2.42 -6.73 2.15
CA PHE A 125 -1.00 -6.98 2.40
C PHE A 125 -0.64 -6.92 3.89
N SER A 126 -1.27 -6.03 4.66
CA SER A 126 -1.00 -5.91 6.10
C SER A 126 -1.31 -7.20 6.85
N LEU A 127 -2.34 -7.93 6.42
CA LEU A 127 -2.70 -9.24 6.97
C LEU A 127 -1.64 -10.33 6.74
N LEU A 128 -0.67 -10.13 5.83
CA LEU A 128 0.45 -11.06 5.69
C LEU A 128 1.40 -11.06 6.91
N ASN A 129 1.30 -10.05 7.80
CA ASN A 129 2.09 -10.00 9.03
C ASN A 129 1.46 -10.81 10.18
N VAL A 130 0.22 -11.28 10.04
CA VAL A 130 -0.52 -12.07 11.05
C VAL A 130 -0.30 -13.56 10.80
#